data_AF-A0A8I1W892-F1
#
_entry.id   AF-A0A8I1W892-F1
#
_cell.length_a   1.000
_cell.length_b   1.000
_cell.length_c   1.000
_cell.angle_alpha   90.00
_cell.angle_beta   90.00
_cell.angle_gamma   90.00
#
_symmetry.space_group_name_H-M   'P 1'
#
loop_
_entity.id
_entity.type
_entity.pdbx_description
1 polymer ?
#
loop_
_entity_poly.entity_id
_entity_poly.type
_entity_poly.pdbx_seq_one_letter_code
_entity_poly.pdbx_strand_id
1 'polypeptide(L)'
;MKHLLSAVALSVALISGGAVAAEQPATATVAATQQQQKDLLQVAQQGYNAMMNVQHARAALFNGQPDQAQKLAKEAQKLLSSDSTDWSKFVKANKTAPLAGDNYVIINASMSVAEDFISTPAKQKAISQANEKIKAGDRQGALETLRLAGIGIVENQALMPLKQTQQNVAKALDLMKHSKYYEANLALKAAEDGIIIDSESVIGTPAAAPAAAAQAATPAAAK
;
A
#
# COMPACT_ATOMS: atom_id res chain seq x y z
N MET A 1 -27.54 -41.49 -1.44
CA MET A 1 -27.48 -40.36 -0.50
C MET A 1 -26.02 -39.91 -0.45
N LYS A 2 -25.54 -39.07 -1.38
CA LYS A 2 -25.48 -37.60 -1.36
C LYS A 2 -24.95 -37.01 -0.04
N HIS A 3 -23.63 -36.80 0.03
CA HIS A 3 -23.06 -35.65 0.73
C HIS A 3 -22.22 -34.86 -0.28
N LEU A 4 -22.71 -33.67 -0.58
CA LEU A 4 -22.18 -32.75 -1.58
C LEU A 4 -20.89 -32.09 -1.09
N LEU A 5 -19.95 -31.98 -2.02
CA LEU A 5 -18.76 -31.13 -1.97
C LEU A 5 -19.18 -29.66 -1.81
N SER A 6 -18.75 -29.01 -0.72
CA SER A 6 -18.79 -27.54 -0.61
C SER A 6 -17.54 -26.95 -1.27
N ALA A 7 -17.65 -26.62 -2.55
CA ALA A 7 -16.69 -25.78 -3.25
C ALA A 7 -16.87 -24.33 -2.78
N VAL A 8 -15.86 -23.75 -2.14
CA VAL A 8 -15.79 -22.29 -1.96
C VAL A 8 -15.32 -21.71 -3.28
N ALA A 9 -16.27 -21.22 -4.08
CA ALA A 9 -16.00 -20.41 -5.25
C ALA A 9 -15.42 -19.06 -4.80
N LEU A 10 -14.18 -18.76 -5.20
CA LEU A 10 -13.59 -17.44 -5.05
C LEU A 10 -14.14 -16.56 -6.18
N SER A 11 -15.28 -15.91 -5.94
CA SER A 11 -15.93 -15.03 -6.90
C SER A 11 -15.15 -13.71 -7.03
N VAL A 12 -14.43 -13.52 -8.13
CA VAL A 12 -13.96 -12.19 -8.55
C VAL A 12 -15.17 -11.45 -9.11
N ALA A 13 -15.71 -10.49 -8.35
CA ALA A 13 -16.76 -9.60 -8.84
C ALA A 13 -16.12 -8.41 -9.57
N LEU A 14 -16.18 -8.42 -10.90
CA LEU A 14 -16.03 -7.24 -11.74
C LEU A 14 -17.28 -6.37 -11.58
N ILE A 15 -17.09 -5.10 -11.24
CA ILE A 15 -18.16 -4.13 -11.03
C ILE A 15 -18.69 -3.67 -12.39
N SER A 16 -19.93 -4.02 -12.71
CA SER A 16 -20.79 -3.25 -13.62
C SER A 16 -22.21 -3.27 -13.06
N GLY A 17 -22.76 -2.07 -12.87
CA GLY A 17 -23.91 -1.79 -12.01
C GLY A 17 -25.20 -2.53 -12.38
N GLY A 18 -25.92 -2.92 -11.34
CA GLY A 18 -27.28 -3.46 -11.39
C GLY A 18 -27.66 -3.90 -9.98
N ALA A 19 -28.58 -3.18 -9.36
CA ALA A 19 -29.03 -3.43 -8.00
C ALA A 19 -29.69 -4.82 -7.90
N VAL A 20 -29.17 -5.68 -7.02
CA VAL A 20 -29.92 -6.80 -6.45
C VAL A 20 -29.60 -6.86 -4.96
N ALA A 21 -30.61 -6.61 -4.14
CA ALA A 21 -30.54 -6.74 -2.70
C ALA A 21 -30.54 -8.22 -2.31
N ALA A 22 -29.37 -8.71 -1.89
CA ALA A 22 -29.25 -9.85 -1.01
C ALA A 22 -28.34 -9.41 0.15
N GLU A 23 -28.90 -9.29 1.35
CA GLU A 23 -28.13 -9.12 2.59
C GLU A 23 -27.35 -10.42 2.86
N GLN A 24 -26.23 -10.60 2.18
CA GLN A 24 -25.18 -11.51 2.61
C GLN A 24 -24.28 -10.79 3.63
N PRO A 25 -23.72 -11.49 4.63
CA PRO A 25 -22.76 -10.93 5.59
C PRO A 25 -21.39 -10.57 4.97
N ALA A 26 -21.34 -10.36 3.65
CA ALA A 26 -20.15 -10.06 2.88
C ALA A 26 -19.46 -8.75 3.34
N THR A 27 -20.20 -7.78 3.88
CA THR A 27 -19.62 -6.53 4.39
C THR A 27 -18.74 -6.74 5.62
N ALA A 28 -19.16 -7.60 6.56
CA ALA A 28 -18.37 -7.90 7.75
C ALA A 28 -17.12 -8.73 7.42
N THR A 29 -17.25 -9.73 6.54
CA THR A 29 -16.12 -10.58 6.13
C THR A 29 -15.08 -9.81 5.31
N VAL A 30 -15.50 -8.91 4.42
CA VAL A 30 -14.59 -8.07 3.63
C VAL A 30 -13.87 -7.04 4.53
N ALA A 31 -14.57 -6.41 5.47
CA ALA A 31 -13.96 -5.47 6.41
C ALA A 31 -12.95 -6.16 7.35
N ALA A 32 -13.27 -7.36 7.87
CA ALA A 32 -12.35 -8.15 8.69
C ALA A 32 -11.08 -8.54 7.91
N THR A 33 -11.24 -8.92 6.63
CA THR A 33 -10.12 -9.28 5.76
C THR A 33 -9.21 -8.08 5.48
N GLN A 34 -9.78 -6.89 5.29
CA GLN A 34 -9.00 -5.66 5.08
C GLN A 34 -8.20 -5.25 6.32
N GLN A 35 -8.78 -5.37 7.52
CA GLN A 35 -8.08 -5.06 8.76
C GLN A 35 -6.93 -6.05 9.02
N GLN A 36 -7.19 -7.36 8.86
CA GLN A 36 -6.15 -8.39 8.99
C GLN A 36 -5.00 -8.19 7.98
N GLN A 37 -5.30 -7.74 6.76
CA GLN A 37 -4.26 -7.39 5.78
C GLN A 37 -3.44 -6.17 6.21
N LYS A 38 -4.07 -5.11 6.74
CA LYS A 38 -3.35 -3.93 7.24
C LYS A 38 -2.48 -4.24 8.44
N ASP A 39 -2.97 -5.08 9.34
CA ASP A 39 -2.20 -5.53 10.51
C ASP A 39 -1.01 -6.39 10.07
N LEU A 40 -1.20 -7.26 9.06
CA LEU A 40 -0.12 -8.04 8.45
C LEU A 40 0.94 -7.16 7.76
N LEU A 41 0.52 -6.11 7.08
CA LEU A 41 1.38 -5.19 6.34
C LEU A 41 1.89 -4.02 7.20
N GLN A 42 1.57 -4.01 8.49
CA GLN A 42 1.92 -2.93 9.43
C GLN A 42 1.58 -1.55 8.86
N VAL A 43 0.33 -1.37 8.41
CA VAL A 43 -0.16 -0.14 7.80
C VAL A 43 -0.86 0.74 8.86
N ALA A 44 -0.37 1.96 9.03
CA ALA A 44 -0.97 2.98 9.90
C ALA A 44 -2.23 3.57 9.27
N GLN A 45 -3.39 2.93 9.47
CA GLN A 45 -4.68 3.41 8.96
C GLN A 45 -4.99 4.86 9.40
N GLN A 46 -4.57 5.23 10.61
CA GLN A 46 -4.74 6.58 11.13
C GLN A 46 -3.97 7.62 10.30
N GLY A 47 -2.75 7.29 9.86
CA GLY A 47 -1.97 8.13 8.96
C GLY A 47 -2.61 8.26 7.58
N TYR A 48 -3.17 7.17 7.03
CA TYR A 48 -3.94 7.22 5.79
C TYR A 48 -5.12 8.19 5.89
N ASN A 49 -5.93 8.07 6.93
CA ASN A 49 -7.10 8.91 7.15
C ASN A 49 -6.70 10.39 7.33
N ALA A 50 -5.57 10.66 7.99
CA ALA A 50 -5.06 12.01 8.11
C ALA A 50 -4.71 12.61 6.75
N MET A 51 -4.06 11.85 5.86
CA MET A 51 -3.72 12.31 4.51
C MET A 51 -4.95 12.48 3.61
N MET A 52 -5.98 11.65 3.76
CA MET A 52 -7.27 11.88 3.10
C MET A 52 -7.91 13.20 3.55
N ASN A 53 -7.84 13.52 4.84
CA ASN A 53 -8.32 14.81 5.36
C ASN A 53 -7.50 15.99 4.83
N VAL A 54 -6.18 15.84 4.66
CA VAL A 54 -5.32 16.85 4.02
C VAL A 54 -5.76 17.11 2.58
N GLN A 55 -5.98 16.06 1.78
CA GLN A 55 -6.46 16.18 0.40
C GLN A 55 -7.82 16.87 0.32
N HIS A 56 -8.77 16.46 1.16
CA HIS A 56 -10.09 17.08 1.21
C HIS A 56 -10.03 18.53 1.69
N ALA A 57 -9.15 18.88 2.64
CA ALA A 57 -8.98 20.24 3.10
C ALA A 57 -8.49 21.15 1.96
N ARG A 58 -7.55 20.69 1.14
CA ARG A 58 -7.10 21.42 -0.06
C ARG A 58 -8.22 21.64 -1.06
N ALA A 59 -9.02 20.61 -1.33
CA ALA A 59 -10.18 20.74 -2.21
C ALA A 59 -11.21 21.75 -1.65
N ALA A 60 -11.49 21.70 -0.35
CA ALA A 60 -12.40 22.64 0.32
C ALA A 60 -11.92 24.10 0.22
N LEU A 61 -10.61 24.36 0.34
CA LEU A 61 -10.04 25.71 0.17
C LEU A 61 -10.36 26.27 -1.22
N PHE A 62 -10.17 25.49 -2.29
CA PHE A 62 -10.44 25.94 -3.66
C PHE A 62 -11.93 25.96 -4.02
N ASN A 63 -12.77 25.24 -3.28
CA ASN A 63 -14.22 25.28 -3.42
C ASN A 63 -14.87 26.43 -2.64
N GLY A 64 -14.08 27.33 -2.03
CA GLY A 64 -14.61 28.45 -1.24
C GLY A 64 -15.21 28.03 0.10
N GLN A 65 -14.73 26.92 0.67
CA GLN A 65 -15.23 26.34 1.94
C GLN A 65 -14.13 26.37 3.03
N PRO A 66 -13.67 27.56 3.47
CA PRO A 66 -12.56 27.67 4.41
C PRO A 66 -12.84 27.03 5.78
N ASP A 67 -14.08 27.12 6.27
CA ASP A 67 -14.46 26.50 7.55
C ASP A 67 -14.35 24.97 7.50
N GLN A 68 -14.78 24.37 6.38
CA GLN A 68 -14.68 22.94 6.14
C GLN A 68 -13.21 22.52 6.00
N ALA A 69 -12.39 23.31 5.29
CA ALA A 69 -10.95 23.06 5.20
C ALA A 69 -10.27 23.06 6.57
N GLN A 70 -10.61 24.04 7.41
CA GLN A 70 -10.07 24.14 8.77
C GLN A 70 -10.50 22.94 9.64
N LYS A 71 -11.76 22.50 9.52
CA LYS A 71 -12.26 21.31 10.23
C LYS A 71 -11.47 20.06 9.82
N LEU A 72 -11.34 19.81 8.52
CA LEU A 72 -10.60 18.66 8.00
C LEU A 72 -9.12 18.68 8.42
N ALA A 73 -8.45 19.83 8.34
CA ALA A 73 -7.07 19.97 8.78
C ALA A 73 -6.90 19.76 10.30
N LYS A 74 -7.87 20.19 11.13
CA LYS A 74 -7.88 19.88 12.57
C LYS A 74 -8.06 18.39 12.84
N GLU A 75 -8.93 17.73 12.09
CA GLU A 75 -9.10 16.27 12.18
C GLU A 75 -7.83 15.54 11.77
N ALA A 76 -7.16 15.96 10.69
CA ALA A 76 -5.85 15.44 10.31
C ALA A 76 -4.80 15.64 11.43
N GLN A 77 -4.72 16.85 12.00
CA GLN A 77 -3.82 17.15 13.13
C GLN A 77 -4.10 16.22 14.32
N LYS A 78 -5.37 16.04 14.69
CA LYS A 78 -5.76 15.16 15.79
C LYS A 78 -5.33 13.71 15.52
N LEU A 79 -5.56 13.20 14.30
CA LEU A 79 -5.13 11.86 13.91
C LEU A 79 -3.60 11.72 13.97
N LEU A 80 -2.84 12.72 13.54
CA LEU A 80 -1.37 12.65 13.55
C LEU A 80 -0.76 12.78 14.95
N SER A 81 -1.45 13.41 15.89
CA SER A 81 -0.94 13.71 17.25
C SER A 81 -1.62 12.90 18.36
N SER A 82 -2.51 11.96 18.04
CA SER A 82 -3.18 11.15 19.05
C SER A 82 -2.25 10.11 19.66
N ASP A 83 -2.23 10.03 20.99
CA ASP A 83 -1.51 9.01 21.77
C ASP A 83 -2.14 7.61 21.66
N SER A 84 -3.31 7.49 21.03
CA SER A 84 -3.98 6.20 20.79
C SER A 84 -3.23 5.30 19.79
N THR A 85 -2.22 5.83 19.11
CA THR A 85 -1.45 5.11 18.10
C THR A 85 0.02 5.09 18.49
N ASP A 86 0.55 3.90 18.70
CA ASP A 86 1.98 3.68 18.82
C ASP A 86 2.62 3.70 17.43
N TRP A 87 3.04 4.89 17.00
CA TRP A 87 3.64 5.12 15.68
C TRP A 87 4.91 4.32 15.43
N SER A 88 5.61 3.88 16.49
CA SER A 88 6.85 3.12 16.36
C SER A 88 6.66 1.78 15.64
N LYS A 89 5.45 1.20 15.74
CA LYS A 89 5.07 -0.06 15.08
C LYS A 89 4.94 0.04 13.57
N PHE A 90 4.84 1.26 13.04
CA PHE A 90 4.62 1.51 11.62
C PHE A 90 5.83 2.16 10.96
N VAL A 91 6.92 2.37 11.70
CA VAL A 91 8.15 2.97 11.18
C VAL A 91 8.77 2.05 10.15
N LYS A 92 9.03 2.59 8.96
CA LYS A 92 9.78 1.88 7.92
C LYS A 92 11.25 1.83 8.33
N ALA A 93 11.71 0.63 8.69
CA ALA A 93 13.11 0.37 8.97
C ALA A 93 14.00 0.66 7.76
N ASN A 94 15.26 1.04 8.02
CA ASN A 94 16.28 1.32 7.01
C ASN A 94 15.92 2.42 5.99
N LYS A 95 14.98 3.30 6.31
CA LYS A 95 14.63 4.46 5.50
C LYS A 95 14.73 5.73 6.33
N THR A 96 15.61 6.64 5.92
CA THR A 96 15.82 7.91 6.61
C THR A 96 14.86 8.97 6.06
N ALA A 97 14.13 9.64 6.96
CA ALA A 97 13.31 10.78 6.60
C ALA A 97 14.17 12.05 6.38
N PRO A 98 13.75 13.00 5.53
CA PRO A 98 14.53 14.21 5.24
C PRO A 98 14.74 15.12 6.46
N LEU A 99 13.77 15.15 7.39
CA LEU A 99 13.83 15.96 8.59
C LEU A 99 14.58 15.22 9.71
N ALA A 100 15.54 15.89 10.33
CA ALA A 100 16.28 15.33 11.46
C ALA A 100 15.36 14.94 12.63
N GLY A 101 15.51 13.70 13.10
CA GLY A 101 14.67 13.11 14.14
C GLY A 101 13.24 12.82 13.70
N ASP A 102 13.00 12.67 12.39
CA ASP A 102 11.75 12.18 11.83
C ASP A 102 11.90 10.73 11.34
N ASN A 103 10.77 10.05 11.17
CA ASN A 103 10.68 8.70 10.64
C ASN A 103 9.62 8.63 9.54
N TYR A 104 9.90 7.83 8.52
CA TYR A 104 8.86 7.38 7.60
C TYR A 104 7.98 6.35 8.28
N VAL A 105 6.66 6.53 8.23
CA VAL A 105 5.68 5.54 8.64
C VAL A 105 4.89 5.01 7.45
N ILE A 106 4.63 3.71 7.42
CA ILE A 106 3.87 3.05 6.36
C ILE A 106 2.38 3.40 6.57
N ILE A 107 1.80 4.18 5.67
CA ILE A 107 0.39 4.60 5.76
C ILE A 107 -0.51 3.90 4.74
N ASN A 108 0.06 3.25 3.73
CA ASN A 108 -0.68 2.39 2.82
C ASN A 108 0.25 1.32 2.25
N ALA A 109 -0.29 0.19 1.84
CA ALA A 109 0.46 -0.85 1.15
C ALA A 109 -0.42 -1.55 0.11
N SER A 110 0.18 -1.93 -1.02
CA SER A 110 -0.46 -2.73 -2.06
C SER A 110 0.49 -3.80 -2.57
N MET A 111 -0.06 -4.87 -3.13
CA MET A 111 0.72 -5.93 -3.77
C MET A 111 0.58 -5.83 -5.29
N SER A 112 1.66 -6.05 -6.02
CA SER A 112 1.71 -6.12 -7.48
C SER A 112 2.33 -7.44 -7.91
N VAL A 113 1.84 -7.97 -9.02
CA VAL A 113 2.35 -9.19 -9.65
C VAL A 113 3.18 -8.82 -10.87
N ALA A 114 4.38 -9.38 -10.97
CA ALA A 114 5.28 -9.20 -12.10
C ALA A 114 5.50 -10.56 -12.78
N GLU A 115 4.90 -10.75 -13.96
CA GLU A 115 5.02 -11.96 -14.77
C GLU A 115 4.91 -11.65 -16.28
N ASP A 116 5.17 -12.65 -17.13
CA ASP A 116 5.13 -12.54 -18.59
C ASP A 116 3.74 -12.81 -19.22
N PHE A 117 2.73 -13.15 -18.41
CA PHE A 117 1.37 -13.54 -18.83
C PHE A 117 1.27 -14.77 -19.76
N ILE A 118 2.35 -15.54 -19.92
CA ILE A 118 2.38 -16.77 -20.70
C ILE A 118 1.94 -17.94 -19.81
N SER A 119 0.81 -18.56 -20.14
CA SER A 119 0.32 -19.74 -19.42
C SER A 119 1.13 -20.98 -19.82
N THR A 120 1.70 -21.65 -18.82
CA THR A 120 2.40 -22.94 -18.99
C THR A 120 1.92 -23.95 -17.95
N PRO A 121 1.97 -25.26 -18.22
CA PRO A 121 1.63 -26.28 -17.22
C PRO A 121 2.45 -26.14 -15.93
N ALA A 122 3.72 -25.73 -16.04
CA ALA A 122 4.59 -25.48 -14.89
C ALA A 122 4.08 -24.32 -14.02
N LYS A 123 3.69 -23.19 -14.64
CA LYS A 123 3.11 -22.04 -13.89
C LYS A 123 1.77 -22.39 -13.24
N GLN A 124 0.90 -23.12 -13.94
CA GLN A 124 -0.39 -23.55 -13.36
C GLN A 124 -0.19 -24.46 -12.14
N LYS A 125 0.78 -25.38 -12.21
CA LYS A 125 1.16 -26.23 -11.07
C LYS A 125 1.70 -25.39 -9.91
N ALA A 126 2.59 -24.43 -10.18
CA ALA A 126 3.17 -23.56 -9.16
C ALA A 126 2.11 -22.69 -8.46
N ILE A 127 1.18 -22.09 -9.22
CA ILE A 127 0.04 -21.35 -8.65
C ILE A 127 -0.81 -22.26 -7.76
N SER A 128 -1.07 -23.50 -8.18
CA SER A 128 -1.85 -24.46 -7.39
C SER A 128 -1.15 -24.79 -6.07
N GLN A 129 0.15 -25.05 -6.11
CA GLN A 129 0.98 -25.31 -4.92
C GLN A 129 1.08 -24.08 -4.00
N ALA A 130 1.22 -22.88 -4.56
CA ALA A 130 1.22 -21.65 -3.79
C ALA A 130 -0.12 -21.44 -3.06
N ASN A 131 -1.25 -21.74 -3.72
CA ASN A 131 -2.57 -21.68 -3.09
C ASN A 131 -2.72 -22.68 -1.94
N GLU A 132 -2.21 -23.91 -2.08
CA GLU A 132 -2.17 -24.90 -0.98
C GLU A 132 -1.34 -24.39 0.21
N LYS A 133 -0.18 -23.80 -0.07
CA LYS A 133 0.69 -23.21 0.95
C LYS A 133 0.04 -22.03 1.66
N ILE A 134 -0.63 -21.13 0.93
CA ILE A 134 -1.40 -20.03 1.53
C ILE A 134 -2.50 -20.57 2.45
N LYS A 135 -3.26 -21.59 2.01
CA LYS A 135 -4.30 -22.22 2.83
C LYS A 135 -3.75 -22.85 4.11
N ALA A 136 -2.51 -23.35 4.05
CA ALA A 136 -1.80 -23.91 5.20
C ALA A 136 -1.11 -22.85 6.08
N GLY A 137 -1.18 -21.56 5.73
CA GLY A 137 -0.49 -20.48 6.44
C GLY A 137 1.01 -20.33 6.08
N ASP A 138 1.53 -21.13 5.14
CA ASP A 138 2.90 -21.06 4.64
C ASP A 138 3.07 -19.94 3.60
N ARG A 139 2.97 -18.68 4.06
CA ARG A 139 3.09 -17.50 3.18
C ARG A 139 4.47 -17.44 2.52
N GLN A 140 5.54 -17.68 3.26
CA GLN A 140 6.90 -17.61 2.75
C GLN A 140 7.14 -18.67 1.66
N GLY A 141 6.72 -19.91 1.91
CA GLY A 141 6.85 -20.97 0.92
C GLY A 141 5.96 -20.74 -0.30
N ALA A 142 4.79 -20.11 -0.16
CA ALA A 142 3.94 -19.76 -1.29
C ALA A 142 4.61 -18.72 -2.19
N LEU A 143 5.14 -17.65 -1.60
CA LEU A 143 5.87 -16.61 -2.33
C LEU A 143 7.09 -17.20 -3.05
N GLU A 144 7.87 -18.04 -2.38
CA GLU A 144 9.02 -18.71 -2.98
C GLU A 144 8.63 -19.60 -4.16
N THR A 145 7.51 -20.32 -4.03
CA THR A 145 6.95 -21.17 -5.10
C THR A 145 6.56 -20.34 -6.33
N LEU A 146 5.91 -19.18 -6.12
CA LEU A 146 5.56 -18.25 -7.20
C LEU A 146 6.82 -17.67 -7.86
N ARG A 147 7.81 -17.24 -7.07
CA ARG A 147 9.07 -16.69 -7.57
C ARG A 147 9.83 -17.66 -8.45
N LEU A 148 9.94 -18.92 -8.03
CA LEU A 148 10.60 -19.98 -8.81
C LEU A 148 9.89 -20.27 -10.14
N ALA A 149 8.60 -19.97 -10.24
CA ALA A 149 7.83 -20.07 -11.47
C ALA A 149 7.85 -18.80 -12.33
N GLY A 150 8.68 -17.81 -11.99
CA GLY A 150 8.76 -16.53 -12.70
C GLY A 150 7.57 -15.60 -12.43
N ILE A 151 6.86 -15.80 -11.31
CA ILE A 151 5.78 -14.93 -10.85
C ILE A 151 6.32 -14.14 -9.65
N GLY A 152 6.79 -12.93 -9.92
CA GLY A 152 7.29 -12.01 -8.90
C GLY A 152 6.14 -11.34 -8.15
N ILE A 153 6.28 -11.21 -6.84
CA ILE A 153 5.35 -10.44 -6.00
C ILE A 153 6.12 -9.26 -5.40
N VAL A 154 5.60 -8.06 -5.63
CA VAL A 154 6.16 -6.78 -5.16
C VAL A 154 5.17 -6.14 -4.21
N GLU A 155 5.65 -5.67 -3.06
CA GLU A 155 4.88 -4.81 -2.16
C GLU A 155 5.25 -3.36 -2.40
N ASN A 156 4.25 -2.51 -2.63
CA ASN A 156 4.41 -1.06 -2.75
C ASN A 156 3.87 -0.41 -1.49
N GLN A 157 4.72 0.30 -0.77
CA GLN A 157 4.40 0.98 0.48
C GLN A 157 4.36 2.49 0.25
N ALA A 158 3.29 3.15 0.71
CA ALA A 158 3.24 4.60 0.79
C ALA A 158 3.76 5.04 2.16
N LEU A 159 4.83 5.82 2.16
CA LEU A 159 5.55 6.24 3.35
C LEU A 159 5.34 7.72 3.60
N MET A 160 4.89 8.05 4.81
CA MET A 160 4.65 9.44 5.26
C MET A 160 5.73 9.87 6.27
N PRO A 161 6.39 11.02 6.11
CA PRO A 161 7.33 11.55 7.09
C PRO A 161 6.54 12.17 8.25
N LEU A 162 6.47 11.47 9.38
CA LEU A 162 5.47 11.74 10.42
C LEU A 162 5.56 13.18 10.98
N LYS A 163 6.75 13.58 11.44
CA LYS A 163 6.99 14.89 12.07
C LYS A 163 6.88 16.01 11.06
N GLN A 164 7.39 15.82 9.84
CA GLN A 164 7.27 16.82 8.78
C GLN A 164 5.80 17.04 8.38
N THR A 165 5.00 15.98 8.27
CA THR A 165 3.56 16.08 8.02
C THR A 165 2.85 16.81 9.15
N GLN A 166 3.12 16.48 10.41
CA GLN A 166 2.57 17.19 11.58
C GLN A 166 2.86 18.69 11.53
N GLN A 167 4.11 19.07 11.21
CA GLN A 167 4.52 20.48 11.09
C GLN A 167 3.79 21.20 9.95
N ASN A 168 3.66 20.56 8.79
CA ASN A 168 2.98 21.14 7.64
C ASN A 168 1.48 21.35 7.89
N VAL A 169 0.80 20.40 8.54
CA VAL A 169 -0.62 20.54 8.93
C VAL A 169 -0.79 21.65 9.96
N ALA A 170 0.08 21.72 10.97
CA ALA A 170 0.05 22.79 11.97
C ALA A 170 0.26 24.18 11.33
N LYS A 171 1.22 24.29 10.41
CA LYS A 171 1.47 25.51 9.63
C LYS A 171 0.26 25.91 8.78
N ALA A 172 -0.38 24.96 8.11
CA ALA A 172 -1.58 25.23 7.33
C ALA A 172 -2.72 25.77 8.20
N LEU A 173 -2.95 25.16 9.37
CA LEU A 173 -3.95 25.64 10.33
C LEU A 173 -3.65 27.05 10.82
N ASP A 174 -2.39 27.38 11.08
CA ASP A 174 -1.99 28.73 11.45
C ASP A 174 -2.23 29.74 10.32
N LEU A 175 -1.87 29.40 9.08
CA LEU A 175 -2.13 30.24 7.91
C LEU A 175 -3.63 30.48 7.68
N MET A 176 -4.47 29.45 7.86
CA MET A 176 -5.93 29.57 7.76
C MET A 176 -6.51 30.53 8.80
N LYS A 177 -5.96 30.61 10.02
CA LYS A 177 -6.40 31.59 11.03
C LYS A 177 -6.22 33.04 10.57
N HIS A 178 -5.26 33.27 9.67
CA HIS A 178 -4.94 34.58 9.11
C HIS A 178 -5.52 34.77 7.70
N SER A 179 -6.48 33.93 7.29
CA SER A 179 -7.10 33.94 5.96
C SER A 179 -6.12 33.76 4.79
N LYS A 180 -4.92 33.23 5.05
CA LYS A 180 -3.88 32.94 4.05
C LYS A 180 -4.14 31.58 3.40
N TYR A 181 -5.27 31.48 2.70
CA TYR A 181 -5.79 30.19 2.21
C TYR A 181 -4.92 29.56 1.13
N TYR A 182 -4.32 30.37 0.25
CA TYR A 182 -3.43 29.86 -0.79
C TYR A 182 -2.15 29.28 -0.18
N GLU A 183 -1.53 29.99 0.75
CA GLU A 183 -0.33 29.54 1.47
C GLU A 183 -0.63 28.35 2.37
N ALA A 184 -1.82 28.30 2.99
CA ALA A 184 -2.28 27.13 3.73
C ALA A 184 -2.38 25.91 2.81
N ASN A 185 -2.94 26.06 1.61
CA ASN A 185 -2.96 25.00 0.61
C ASN A 185 -1.53 24.56 0.23
N LEU A 186 -0.57 25.48 0.07
CA LEU A 186 0.82 25.12 -0.22
C LEU A 186 1.46 24.32 0.92
N ALA A 187 1.16 24.66 2.17
CA ALA A 187 1.62 23.88 3.32
C ALA A 187 0.99 22.48 3.36
N LEU A 188 -0.31 22.34 3.08
CA LEU A 188 -0.97 21.04 2.95
C LEU A 188 -0.42 20.22 1.78
N LYS A 189 -0.16 20.87 0.63
CA LYS A 189 0.47 20.23 -0.52
C LYS A 189 1.88 19.74 -0.20
N ALA A 190 2.66 20.49 0.58
CA ALA A 190 3.96 20.04 1.06
C ALA A 190 3.87 18.79 1.97
N ALA A 191 2.76 18.58 2.68
CA ALA A 191 2.52 17.35 3.42
C ALA A 191 2.25 16.17 2.47
N GLU A 192 1.48 16.37 1.39
CA GLU A 192 1.24 15.34 0.37
C GLU A 192 2.51 14.99 -0.43
N ASP A 193 3.27 16.01 -0.83
CA ASP A 193 4.53 15.83 -1.59
C ASP A 193 5.63 15.16 -0.75
N GLY A 194 5.47 15.13 0.58
CA GLY A 194 6.34 14.37 1.48
C GLY A 194 6.11 12.87 1.42
N ILE A 195 4.95 12.41 0.90
CA ILE A 195 4.67 10.97 0.75
C ILE A 195 5.53 10.40 -0.37
N ILE A 196 6.26 9.34 -0.07
CA ILE A 196 7.02 8.59 -1.08
C ILE A 196 6.45 7.19 -1.25
N ILE A 197 6.65 6.60 -2.42
CA ILE A 197 6.38 5.18 -2.66
C ILE A 197 7.69 4.41 -2.59
N ASP A 198 7.72 3.35 -1.80
CA ASP A 198 8.84 2.41 -1.71
C ASP A 198 8.35 1.03 -2.17
N SER A 199 9.08 0.40 -3.08
CA SER A 199 8.69 -0.88 -3.68
C SER A 199 9.73 -1.94 -3.33
N GLU A 200 9.30 -3.02 -2.67
CA GLU A 200 10.17 -4.12 -2.24
C GLU A 200 9.64 -5.46 -2.73
N SER A 201 10.54 -6.38 -3.08
CA SER A 201 10.12 -7.77 -3.30
C SER A 201 9.77 -8.41 -1.97
N VAL A 202 8.62 -9.10 -1.89
CA VAL A 202 8.10 -9.69 -0.65
C VAL A 202 8.95 -10.88 -0.17
N ILE A 203 9.85 -11.35 -1.02
CA ILE A 203 10.88 -12.33 -0.68
C ILE A 203 12.16 -11.51 -0.64
N GLY A 204 12.73 -11.33 0.56
CA GLY A 204 13.96 -10.56 0.74
C GLY A 204 14.98 -10.89 -0.35
N THR A 205 15.56 -9.85 -0.92
CA THR A 205 16.42 -9.88 -2.11
C THR A 205 17.25 -11.16 -2.18
N PRO A 206 16.97 -12.10 -3.11
CA PRO A 206 17.95 -13.11 -3.45
C PRO A 206 19.15 -12.38 -4.05
N ALA A 207 20.36 -12.74 -3.62
CA ALA A 207 21.60 -12.31 -4.26
C ALA A 207 21.45 -12.39 -5.79
N ALA A 208 21.96 -11.36 -6.47
CA ALA A 208 21.89 -11.19 -7.92
C ALA A 208 21.93 -12.53 -8.66
N ALA A 209 20.93 -12.76 -9.51
CA ALA A 209 20.93 -13.91 -10.42
C ALA A 209 22.29 -13.91 -11.17
N PRO A 210 22.99 -15.05 -11.25
CA PRO A 210 24.25 -15.11 -11.97
C PRO A 210 23.97 -14.67 -13.40
N ALA A 211 24.72 -13.67 -13.85
CA ALA A 211 24.70 -13.19 -15.22
C ALA A 211 24.75 -14.40 -16.15
N ALA A 212 23.73 -14.56 -16.98
CA ALA A 212 23.73 -15.58 -18.02
C ALA A 212 25.02 -15.42 -18.80
N ALA A 213 25.87 -16.44 -18.74
CA ALA A 213 27.14 -16.48 -19.42
C ALA A 213 26.90 -16.14 -20.89
N ALA A 214 27.42 -14.98 -21.32
CA ALA A 214 27.49 -14.61 -22.71
C ALA A 214 28.23 -15.73 -23.43
N GLN A 215 27.49 -16.52 -24.21
CA GLN A 215 28.05 -17.55 -25.06
C GLN A 215 29.06 -16.88 -25.99
N ALA A 216 30.28 -17.39 -25.94
CA ALA A 216 31.39 -16.98 -26.78
C ALA A 216 30.98 -17.04 -28.25
N ALA A 217 30.89 -15.87 -28.89
CA ALA A 217 30.90 -15.78 -30.34
C ALA A 217 32.37 -15.88 -30.78
N THR A 218 32.77 -17.08 -31.20
CA THR A 218 34.02 -17.34 -31.91
C THR A 218 34.06 -16.49 -33.19
N PRO A 219 35.12 -15.70 -33.45
CA PRO A 219 35.25 -15.02 -34.73
C PRO A 219 35.66 -16.04 -35.79
N ALA A 220 34.78 -16.28 -36.76
CA ALA A 220 35.13 -16.97 -37.99
C ALA A 220 36.07 -16.08 -38.80
N ALA A 221 37.32 -16.52 -38.93
CA ALA A 221 38.27 -15.97 -39.87
C ALA A 221 37.80 -16.24 -41.31
N ALA A 222 37.82 -15.22 -42.16
CA ALA A 222 37.84 -15.40 -43.61
C ALA A 222 38.66 -14.30 -44.27
N LYS A 223 39.62 -14.78 -45.07
CA LYS A 223 40.53 -14.17 -46.04
C LYS A 223 40.25 -12.77 -46.54
#